data_AF-A0A9W7XT37-F1
#
_entry.id   AF-A0A9W7XT37-F1
#
_cell.length_a   1.000
_cell.length_b   1.000
_cell.length_c   1.000
_cell.angle_alpha   90.00
_cell.angle_beta   90.00
_cell.angle_gamma   90.00
#
_symmetry.space_group_name_H-M   'P 1'
#
loop_
_entity.id
_entity.type
_entity.pdbx_description
1 polymer ?
#
loop_
_entity_poly.entity_id
_entity_poly.type
_entity_poly.pdbx_seq_one_letter_code
_entity_poly.pdbx_strand_id
1 'polypeptide(L)'
;MSFELTPLEEARVKLAQAAGLRLDAIGHADLALIVALSTIYFFNFTAAGFLIWNRNYPPLKSKYPFLMASCILAMFMWFLGDL
;
A
#
# COMPACT_ATOMS: atom_id res chain seq x y z
N MET A 1 8.70 20.45 12.35
CA MET A 1 8.86 19.95 13.73
C MET A 1 10.27 19.41 13.82
N SER A 2 11.12 19.94 14.71
CA SER A 2 12.47 19.41 14.91
C SER A 2 12.39 18.16 15.76
N PHE A 3 12.81 17.02 15.23
CA PHE A 3 12.96 15.80 16.00
C PHE A 3 14.29 15.84 16.77
N GLU A 4 14.25 15.53 18.06
CA GLU A 4 15.47 15.19 18.80
C GLU A 4 15.82 13.73 18.45
N LEU A 5 16.67 13.57 17.43
CA LEU A 5 17.17 12.25 17.03
C LEU A 5 18.12 11.73 18.10
N THR A 6 17.99 10.45 18.44
CA THR A 6 19.01 9.79 19.25
C THR A 6 20.33 9.71 18.47
N PRO A 7 21.50 9.65 19.13
CA PRO A 7 22.80 9.61 18.45
C PRO A 7 22.94 8.41 17.49
N LEU A 8 22.19 7.32 17.73
CA LEU A 8 22.12 6.15 16.85
C LEU A 8 21.29 6.40 15.58
N GLU A 9 20.21 7.18 15.69
CA GLU A 9 19.34 7.52 14.54
C GLU A 9 20.01 8.54 13.63
N GLU A 10 20.73 9.53 14.19
CA GLU A 10 21.54 10.43 13.39
C GLU A 10 22.59 9.69 12.55
N ALA A 11 23.24 8.67 13.12
CA ALA A 11 24.25 7.89 12.41
C ALA A 11 23.63 7.15 11.20
N ARG A 12 22.41 6.63 11.35
CA ARG A 12 21.66 5.96 10.27
C ARG A 12 21.23 6.94 9.18
N VAL A 13 20.76 8.13 9.56
CA VAL A 13 20.41 9.20 8.63
C VAL A 13 21.64 9.67 7.85
N LYS A 14 22.79 9.85 8.50
CA LYS A 14 24.06 10.22 7.86
C LYS A 14 24.56 9.13 6.89
N LEU A 15 24.43 7.86 7.25
CA LEU A 15 24.77 6.72 6.37
C LEU A 15 23.88 6.68 5.12
N ALA A 16 22.57 6.88 5.29
CA ALA A 16 21.63 6.93 4.18
C ALA A 16 21.86 8.16 3.29
N GLN A 17 22.17 9.31 3.88
CA GLN A 17 22.52 10.53 3.16
C GLN A 17 23.82 10.35 2.34
N ALA A 18 24.80 9.61 2.88
CA ALA A 18 26.02 9.24 2.16
C ALA A 18 25.74 8.28 0.97
N ALA A 19 24.68 7.47 1.05
CA ALA A 19 24.19 6.63 -0.03
C ALA A 19 23.29 7.38 -1.04
N GLY A 20 23.11 8.70 -0.88
CA GLY A 20 22.24 9.51 -1.75
C GLY A 20 20.74 9.33 -1.49
N LEU A 21 20.37 8.64 -0.41
CA LEU A 21 18.97 8.42 -0.02
C LEU A 21 18.52 9.56 0.91
N ARG A 22 17.44 10.23 0.55
CA ARG A 22 16.75 11.17 1.44
C ARG A 22 15.81 10.39 2.35
N LEU A 23 16.28 10.10 3.57
CA LEU A 23 15.40 9.67 4.66
C LEU A 23 14.83 10.91 5.32
N ASP A 24 13.66 11.36 4.87
CA ASP A 24 12.85 12.26 5.70
C ASP A 24 12.37 11.47 6.92
N ALA A 25 12.49 12.08 8.10
CA ALA A 25 11.99 11.49 9.33
C ALA A 25 10.46 11.45 9.25
N ILE A 26 9.90 10.26 8.98
CA ILE A 26 8.46 10.02 9.06
C ILE A 26 8.07 10.17 10.53
N GLY A 27 7.25 11.17 10.82
CA GLY A 27 6.77 11.40 12.18
C GLY A 27 5.93 10.21 12.67
N HIS A 28 5.85 10.00 14.00
CA HIS A 28 5.01 8.93 14.56
C HIS A 28 3.55 9.03 14.11
N ALA A 29 3.04 10.24 13.88
CA ALA A 29 1.70 10.47 13.34
C ALA A 29 1.56 9.96 11.89
N ASP A 30 2.54 10.25 11.03
CA ASP A 30 2.54 9.80 9.64
C ASP A 30 2.72 8.28 9.55
N LEU A 31 3.59 7.71 10.41
CA LEU A 31 3.77 6.27 10.52
C LEU A 31 2.45 5.59 10.96
N ALA A 32 1.77 6.15 11.96
CA ALA A 32 0.48 5.64 12.43
C ALA A 32 -0.59 5.69 11.33
N LEU A 33 -0.61 6.77 10.54
CA LEU A 33 -1.52 6.92 9.40
C LEU A 33 -1.24 5.89 8.31
N ILE A 34 0.04 5.70 7.95
CA ILE A 34 0.46 4.68 6.99
C ILE A 34 0.04 3.28 7.46
N VAL A 35 0.30 2.94 8.72
CA VAL A 35 -0.07 1.65 9.30
C VAL A 35 -1.59 1.46 9.29
N ALA A 36 -2.36 2.48 9.67
CA ALA A 36 -3.82 2.42 9.68
C ALA A 36 -4.39 2.19 8.27
N LEU A 37 -3.95 2.98 7.29
CA LEU A 37 -4.36 2.81 5.89
C LEU A 37 -3.96 1.44 5.35
N SER A 38 -2.72 1.01 5.60
CA SER A 38 -2.22 -0.29 5.12
C SER A 38 -3.05 -1.45 5.68
N THR A 39 -3.48 -1.35 6.94
CA THR A 39 -4.32 -2.38 7.58
C THR A 39 -5.69 -2.47 6.91
N ILE A 40 -6.34 -1.33 6.62
CA ILE A 40 -7.63 -1.29 5.93
C ILE A 40 -7.49 -1.90 4.52
N TYR A 41 -6.45 -1.51 3.78
CA TYR A 41 -6.19 -2.04 2.45
C TYR A 41 -5.91 -3.55 2.45
N PHE A 42 -5.17 -4.05 3.45
CA PHE A 42 -4.91 -5.47 3.60
C PHE A 42 -6.20 -6.30 3.75
N PHE A 43 -7.14 -5.83 4.58
CA PHE A 43 -8.43 -6.51 4.75
C PHE A 43 -9.28 -6.47 3.47
N ASN A 44 -9.34 -5.32 2.80
CA ASN A 44 -10.05 -5.19 1.52
C ASN A 44 -9.47 -6.10 0.45
N PHE A 45 -8.14 -6.16 0.34
CA PHE A 45 -7.45 -7.03 -0.61
C PHE A 45 -7.73 -8.51 -0.33
N THR A 46 -7.67 -8.91 0.95
CA THR A 46 -7.98 -10.28 1.37
C THR A 46 -9.43 -10.65 1.06
N ALA A 47 -10.38 -9.75 1.33
CA ALA A 47 -11.79 -9.95 1.01
C ALA A 47 -12.03 -10.07 -0.51
N ALA A 48 -11.41 -9.20 -1.31
CA ALA A 48 -11.48 -9.26 -2.77
C ALA A 48 -10.88 -10.57 -3.31
N GLY A 49 -9.72 -10.97 -2.80
CA GLY A 49 -9.08 -12.24 -3.14
C GLY A 49 -9.96 -13.44 -2.80
N PHE A 50 -10.60 -13.43 -1.62
CA PHE A 50 -11.56 -14.46 -1.21
C PHE A 50 -12.77 -14.53 -2.15
N LEU A 51 -13.35 -13.39 -2.55
CA LEU A 51 -14.47 -13.35 -3.49
C LEU A 51 -14.08 -13.89 -4.87
N ILE A 52 -12.86 -13.63 -5.32
CA ILE A 52 -12.34 -14.17 -6.59
C ILE A 52 -12.09 -15.68 -6.47
N TRP A 53 -11.54 -16.14 -5.35
CA TRP A 53 -11.26 -17.55 -5.09
C TRP A 53 -12.54 -18.38 -4.98
N ASN A 54 -13.51 -17.90 -4.21
CA ASN A 54 -14.76 -18.62 -3.90
C ASN A 54 -15.85 -18.43 -4.96
N ARG A 55 -15.44 -18.06 -6.17
CA ARG A 55 -16.33 -17.69 -7.26
C ARG A 55 -16.86 -18.93 -7.98
N ASN A 56 -18.17 -19.18 -7.87
CA ASN A 56 -18.83 -20.33 -8.51
C ASN A 56 -19.05 -20.22 -10.03
N TYR A 57 -18.63 -19.13 -10.67
CA TYR A 57 -18.77 -18.91 -12.12
C TYR A 57 -17.40 -18.56 -12.72
N PRO A 58 -16.97 -19.13 -13.86
CA PRO A 58 -15.65 -18.86 -14.44
C PRO A 58 -15.56 -17.43 -15.02
N PRO A 59 -14.37 -16.78 -14.99
CA PRO A 59 -14.14 -15.41 -15.49
C PRO A 59 -14.76 -15.14 -16.86
N LEU A 60 -14.65 -16.13 -17.73
CA LEU A 60 -15.07 -16.05 -19.13
C LEU A 60 -16.59 -16.19 -19.34
N LYS A 61 -17.37 -16.57 -18.32
CA LYS A 61 -18.84 -16.64 -18.38
C LYS A 61 -19.55 -15.43 -17.78
N SER A 62 -18.80 -14.38 -17.40
CA SER A 62 -19.42 -13.10 -17.05
C SER A 62 -20.22 -12.58 -18.25
N LYS A 63 -21.50 -12.20 -18.05
CA LYS A 63 -22.28 -11.48 -19.07
C LYS A 63 -21.57 -10.20 -19.55
N TYR A 64 -20.63 -9.69 -18.75
CA TYR A 64 -19.89 -8.45 -19.00
C TYR A 64 -18.39 -8.65 -18.68
N PRO A 65 -17.61 -9.28 -19.56
CA PRO A 65 -16.19 -9.54 -19.33
C PRO A 65 -15.38 -8.23 -19.22
N PHE A 66 -15.77 -7.19 -19.98
CA PHE A 66 -15.14 -5.86 -19.92
C PHE A 66 -15.30 -5.18 -18.56
N LEU A 67 -16.50 -5.23 -17.97
CA LEU A 67 -16.77 -4.67 -16.64
C LEU A 67 -15.94 -5.39 -15.56
N MET A 68 -15.74 -6.69 -15.73
CA MET A 68 -14.93 -7.45 -14.77
C MET A 68 -13.44 -7.16 -14.92
N ALA A 69 -12.95 -6.99 -16.15
CA ALA A 69 -11.59 -6.55 -16.40
C ALA A 69 -11.33 -5.15 -15.82
N SER A 70 -12.28 -4.22 -15.96
CA SER A 70 -12.15 -2.87 -15.39
C SER A 70 -12.19 -2.88 -13.86
N CYS A 71 -13.02 -3.73 -13.22
CA CYS A 71 -12.98 -3.89 -11.76
C CYS A 71 -11.63 -4.44 -11.27
N ILE A 72 -11.04 -5.40 -11.99
CA ILE A 72 -9.72 -5.95 -11.64
C ILE A 72 -8.64 -4.88 -11.83
N LEU A 73 -8.63 -4.17 -12.95
CA LEU A 73 -7.71 -3.06 -13.20
C LEU A 73 -7.85 -1.95 -12.17
N ALA A 74 -9.07 -1.57 -11.81
CA ALA A 74 -9.33 -0.57 -10.78
C ALA A 74 -8.80 -1.02 -9.40
N MET A 75 -8.96 -2.29 -9.03
CA MET A 75 -8.35 -2.84 -7.80
C MET A 75 -6.82 -2.74 -7.83
N PHE A 76 -6.19 -3.06 -8.96
CA PHE A 76 -4.73 -2.95 -9.10
C PHE A 76 -4.26 -1.50 -9.05
N MET A 77 -4.91 -0.59 -9.79
CA MET A 77 -4.58 0.83 -9.82
C MET A 77 -4.76 1.50 -8.46
N TRP A 78 -5.83 1.15 -7.73
CA TRP A 78 -6.06 1.65 -6.39
C TRP A 78 -4.99 1.15 -5.39
N PHE A 79 -4.48 -0.06 -5.57
CA PHE A 79 -3.40 -0.60 -4.73
C PHE A 79 -2.02 -0.02 -5.05
N LEU A 80 -1.77 0.35 -6.30
CA LEU A 80 -0.55 1.05 -6.75
C LEU A 80 -0.50 2.52 -6.28
N GLY A 81 -1.60 3.05 -5.73
CA GLY A 81 -1.67 4.42 -5.23
C GLY A 81 -1.73 5.47 -6.33
N ASP A 82 -2.02 5.08 -7.58
CA ASP A 82 -2.11 5.97 -8.74
C ASP A 82 -3.57 6.41 -9.01
N LEU A 83 -4.39 6.46 -7.95
CA LEU A 83 -5.77 6.98 -7.94
C LEU A 83 -6.20 7.42 -6.54
#